data_AF-A0A7S2KTD5-F1
#
_entry.id   AF-A0A7S2KTD5-F1
#
_cell.length_a   1.000
_cell.length_b   1.000
_cell.length_c   1.000
_cell.angle_alpha   90.00
_cell.angle_beta   90.00
_cell.angle_gamma   90.00
#
_symmetry.space_group_name_H-M   'P 1'
#
loop_
_entity.id
_entity.type
_entity.pdbx_description
1 polymer ?
#
loop_
_entity_poly.entity_id
_entity_poly.type
_entity_poly.pdbx_seq_one_letter_code
_entity_poly.pdbx_strand_id
1 'polypeptide(L)'
;MKKNSEKNLVDRIRAFQRSDKANKRCADCTEVGPTYVCLSYYTFVCTTCSGLHREFSHKIKGISISKWTPEEVDEIEQGGNAKAAEKFLARWDPRDFAEPDSSDPNRCREFIRMKYIDRRWTNRGDDSGRDRDAKPRRDREQAFDPEPRDRRRDQDAGQGDRRRDDDRRRDDDRRRDDDRDSKRYGGRDEDRHREDDRRRDDDRRRDRE
;
A
#
# COMPACT_ATOMS: atom_id res chain seq x y z
N MET A 1 -27.74 -17.07 -5.01
CA MET A 1 -28.24 -15.70 -5.22
C MET A 1 -27.13 -14.63 -5.22
N LYS A 2 -26.17 -14.61 -4.27
CA LYS A 2 -25.10 -13.58 -4.18
C LYS A 2 -24.23 -13.41 -5.45
N LYS A 3 -23.77 -14.51 -6.06
CA LYS A 3 -22.96 -14.48 -7.30
C LYS A 3 -23.63 -13.75 -8.49
N ASN A 4 -24.97 -13.76 -8.57
CA ASN A 4 -25.69 -13.12 -9.67
C ASN A 4 -25.72 -11.59 -9.51
N SER A 5 -25.79 -11.11 -8.26
CA SER A 5 -25.72 -9.68 -7.93
C SER A 5 -24.31 -9.13 -8.15
N GLU A 6 -23.27 -9.86 -7.76
CA GLU A 6 -21.88 -9.44 -7.97
C GLU A 6 -21.52 -9.36 -9.46
N LYS A 7 -21.98 -10.36 -10.25
CA LYS A 7 -21.80 -10.34 -11.71
C LYS A 7 -22.47 -9.13 -12.34
N ASN A 8 -23.67 -8.78 -11.88
CA ASN A 8 -24.39 -7.60 -12.35
C ASN A 8 -23.63 -6.28 -12.08
N LEU A 9 -22.96 -6.15 -10.93
CA LEU A 9 -22.18 -4.95 -10.60
C LEU A 9 -20.92 -4.80 -11.47
N VAL A 10 -20.19 -5.89 -11.69
CA VAL A 10 -19.01 -5.86 -12.59
C VAL A 10 -19.43 -5.50 -14.01
N ASP A 11 -20.56 -6.05 -14.48
CA ASP A 11 -21.10 -5.76 -15.81
C ASP A 11 -21.48 -4.28 -15.95
N ARG A 12 -22.03 -3.65 -14.91
CA ARG A 12 -22.30 -2.20 -14.84
C ARG A 12 -21.02 -1.37 -14.96
N ILE A 13 -20.01 -1.66 -14.14
CA ILE A 13 -18.70 -0.97 -14.21
C ILE A 13 -18.12 -1.08 -15.62
N ARG A 14 -18.17 -2.27 -16.23
CA ARG A 14 -17.66 -2.51 -17.59
C ARG A 14 -18.51 -1.80 -18.66
N ALA A 15 -19.82 -1.70 -18.47
CA ALA A 15 -20.70 -0.96 -19.37
C ALA A 15 -20.37 0.55 -19.31
N PHE A 16 -20.22 1.11 -18.12
CA PHE A 16 -19.80 2.49 -17.92
C PHE A 16 -18.39 2.77 -18.46
N GLN A 17 -17.46 1.83 -18.28
CA GLN A 17 -16.13 1.93 -18.87
C GLN A 17 -16.18 2.03 -20.40
N ARG A 18 -17.13 1.35 -21.05
CA ARG A 18 -17.26 1.33 -22.51
C ARG A 18 -18.08 2.50 -23.08
N SER A 19 -18.98 3.09 -22.28
CA SER A 19 -19.84 4.19 -22.74
C SER A 19 -19.06 5.49 -22.92
N ASP A 20 -18.05 5.76 -22.09
CA ASP A 20 -17.20 6.95 -22.18
C ASP A 20 -15.82 6.61 -22.80
N LYS A 21 -15.36 7.42 -23.74
CA LYS A 21 -14.02 7.29 -24.35
C LYS A 21 -12.90 7.54 -23.32
N ALA A 22 -13.11 8.43 -22.35
CA ALA A 22 -12.11 8.74 -21.33
C ALA A 22 -11.82 7.54 -20.42
N ASN A 23 -12.83 6.70 -20.15
CA ASN A 23 -12.70 5.52 -19.29
C ASN A 23 -12.01 4.32 -19.99
N LYS A 24 -11.85 4.38 -21.33
CA LYS A 24 -11.16 3.33 -22.12
C LYS A 24 -9.65 3.41 -22.01
N ARG A 25 -9.12 4.49 -21.44
CA ARG A 25 -7.70 4.73 -21.24
C ARG A 25 -7.41 4.95 -19.77
N CYS A 26 -6.21 4.56 -19.34
CA CYS A 26 -5.71 4.84 -18.01
C CYS A 26 -5.75 6.36 -17.76
N ALA A 27 -6.25 6.77 -16.60
CA ALA A 27 -6.33 8.17 -16.22
C ALA A 27 -4.97 8.87 -16.11
N ASP A 28 -3.87 8.11 -15.97
CA ASP A 28 -2.57 8.67 -15.63
C ASP A 28 -1.49 8.43 -16.70
N CYS A 29 -1.49 7.29 -17.40
CA CYS A 29 -0.51 6.97 -18.45
C CYS A 29 -1.13 6.69 -19.83
N THR A 30 -2.44 6.92 -19.99
CA THR A 30 -3.21 6.78 -21.24
C THR A 30 -3.26 5.38 -21.89
N GLU A 31 -2.64 4.36 -21.26
CA GLU A 31 -2.68 2.95 -21.66
C GLU A 31 -4.13 2.48 -21.84
N VAL A 32 -4.40 1.76 -22.94
CA VAL A 32 -5.75 1.31 -23.29
C VAL A 32 -6.17 0.11 -22.44
N GLY A 33 -7.45 0.07 -22.07
CA GLY A 33 -8.03 -1.06 -21.36
C GLY A 33 -7.66 -1.14 -19.87
N PRO A 34 -7.81 -0.06 -19.09
CA PRO A 34 -7.54 -0.12 -17.66
C PRO A 34 -8.39 -1.20 -16.97
N THR A 35 -7.76 -1.95 -16.06
CA THR A 35 -8.36 -3.12 -15.38
C THR A 35 -8.64 -2.88 -13.91
N TYR A 36 -8.24 -1.71 -13.39
CA TYR A 36 -8.41 -1.29 -12.00
C TYR A 36 -9.18 0.03 -11.93
N VAL A 37 -9.78 0.26 -10.76
CA VAL A 37 -10.41 1.53 -10.39
C VAL A 37 -9.74 2.06 -9.13
N CYS A 38 -9.36 3.34 -9.17
CA CYS A 38 -8.95 4.10 -8.00
C CYS A 38 -10.19 4.69 -7.33
N LEU A 39 -10.61 4.11 -6.22
CA LEU A 39 -11.78 4.54 -5.45
C LEU A 39 -11.60 5.91 -4.79
N SER A 40 -10.36 6.37 -4.60
CA SER A 40 -10.10 7.71 -4.06
C SER A 40 -10.56 8.83 -5.01
N TYR A 41 -10.56 8.57 -6.33
CA TYR A 41 -10.89 9.55 -7.37
C TYR A 41 -11.94 9.07 -8.36
N TYR A 42 -12.42 7.84 -8.18
CA TYR A 42 -13.35 7.14 -9.07
C TYR A 42 -12.88 7.10 -10.53
N THR A 43 -11.58 6.84 -10.73
CA THR A 43 -10.92 6.77 -12.03
C THR A 43 -10.51 5.36 -12.41
N PHE A 44 -10.51 5.06 -13.70
CA PHE A 44 -10.00 3.83 -14.28
C PHE A 44 -8.50 3.94 -14.56
N VAL A 45 -7.72 3.00 -14.03
CA VAL A 45 -6.25 2.97 -14.13
C VAL A 45 -5.74 1.60 -14.58
N CYS A 46 -4.59 1.57 -15.26
CA CYS A 46 -3.94 0.33 -15.68
C CYS A 46 -3.29 -0.38 -14.48
N THR A 47 -2.81 -1.61 -14.71
CA THR A 47 -2.13 -2.40 -13.67
C THR A 47 -0.93 -1.66 -13.06
N THR A 48 -0.09 -1.05 -13.90
CA THR A 48 1.11 -0.32 -13.45
C THR A 48 0.75 0.87 -12.57
N CYS A 49 -0.13 1.76 -13.05
CA CYS A 49 -0.56 2.93 -12.29
C CYS A 49 -1.31 2.53 -11.01
N SER A 50 -2.02 1.41 -11.01
CA SER A 50 -2.66 0.87 -9.81
C SER A 50 -1.64 0.54 -8.69
N GLY A 51 -0.43 0.12 -9.05
CA GLY A 51 0.67 -0.09 -8.11
C GLY A 51 1.18 1.24 -7.57
N LEU A 52 1.45 2.20 -8.45
CA LEU A 52 1.96 3.53 -8.08
C LEU A 52 0.97 4.29 -7.19
N HIS A 53 -0.33 4.20 -7.46
CA HIS A 53 -1.37 4.80 -6.62
C HIS A 53 -1.33 4.29 -5.17
N ARG A 54 -0.93 3.03 -4.93
CA ARG A 54 -0.82 2.47 -3.57
C ARG A 54 0.32 3.08 -2.77
N GLU A 55 1.40 3.50 -3.44
CA GLU A 55 2.52 4.21 -2.80
C GLU A 55 2.04 5.52 -2.16
N PHE A 56 0.99 6.13 -2.72
CA PHE A 56 0.33 7.33 -2.20
C PHE A 56 -0.90 7.04 -1.32
N SER A 57 -1.05 5.81 -0.83
CA SER A 57 -2.18 5.37 0.02
C SER A 57 -3.57 5.52 -0.62
N HIS A 58 -3.67 5.57 -1.96
CA HIS A 58 -4.96 5.58 -2.64
C HIS A 58 -5.64 4.20 -2.59
N LYS A 59 -6.96 4.20 -2.50
CA LYS A 59 -7.77 2.96 -2.47
C LYS A 59 -7.93 2.42 -3.89
N ILE A 60 -7.42 1.22 -4.16
CA ILE A 60 -7.47 0.58 -5.48
C ILE A 60 -8.27 -0.74 -5.42
N LYS A 61 -9.15 -0.96 -6.38
CA LYS A 61 -9.85 -2.24 -6.60
C LYS A 61 -9.72 -2.72 -8.05
N GLY A 62 -9.51 -4.02 -8.24
CA GLY A 62 -9.47 -4.63 -9.57
C GLY A 62 -10.88 -4.97 -10.05
N ILE A 63 -11.24 -4.55 -11.27
CA ILE A 63 -12.62 -4.62 -11.77
C ILE A 63 -13.19 -6.04 -11.70
N SER A 64 -12.41 -7.04 -12.15
CA SER A 64 -12.86 -8.44 -12.26
C SER A 64 -12.49 -9.32 -11.07
N ILE A 65 -11.65 -8.85 -10.14
CA ILE A 65 -11.09 -9.65 -9.04
C ILE A 65 -11.53 -9.17 -7.66
N SER A 66 -12.14 -7.98 -7.56
CA SER A 66 -12.60 -7.39 -6.30
C SER A 66 -14.09 -7.55 -6.12
N LYS A 67 -14.53 -7.54 -4.85
CA LYS A 67 -15.94 -7.42 -4.51
C LYS A 67 -16.37 -5.96 -4.55
N TRP A 68 -17.54 -5.73 -5.11
CA TRP A 68 -18.14 -4.42 -5.31
C TRP A 68 -19.43 -4.29 -4.50
N THR A 69 -19.66 -3.11 -3.94
CA THR A 69 -20.97 -2.76 -3.40
C THR A 69 -21.73 -1.89 -4.41
N PRO A 70 -23.07 -1.86 -4.38
CA PRO A 70 -23.86 -0.99 -5.24
C PRO A 70 -23.44 0.48 -5.12
N GLU A 71 -23.19 0.95 -3.90
CA GLU A 71 -22.80 2.34 -3.63
C GLU A 71 -21.46 2.69 -4.28
N GLU A 72 -20.49 1.78 -4.25
CA GLU A 72 -19.21 1.98 -4.95
C GLU A 72 -19.39 2.10 -6.46
N VAL A 73 -20.28 1.29 -7.04
CA VAL A 73 -20.58 1.36 -8.48
C VAL A 73 -21.29 2.67 -8.84
N ASP A 74 -22.24 3.10 -8.01
CA ASP A 74 -22.96 4.35 -8.21
C ASP A 74 -22.01 5.56 -8.16
N GLU A 75 -21.03 5.57 -7.24
CA GLU A 75 -20.00 6.62 -7.19
C GLU A 75 -19.06 6.58 -8.40
N ILE A 76 -18.72 5.38 -8.92
CA ILE A 76 -17.93 5.24 -10.15
C ILE A 76 -18.67 5.83 -11.34
N GLU A 77 -19.96 5.53 -11.48
CA GLU A 77 -20.81 6.04 -12.57
C GLU A 77 -21.05 7.56 -12.45
N GLN A 78 -21.08 8.09 -11.22
CA GLN A 78 -21.13 9.54 -10.96
C GLN A 78 -19.76 10.23 -11.14
N GLY A 79 -18.67 9.48 -11.08
CA GLY A 79 -17.30 9.94 -11.31
C GLY A 79 -16.83 9.68 -12.73
N GLY A 80 -15.74 8.93 -12.87
CA GLY A 80 -15.11 8.60 -14.14
C GLY A 80 -13.96 9.53 -14.52
N ASN A 81 -13.22 9.11 -15.55
CA ASN A 81 -11.98 9.75 -15.95
C ASN A 81 -12.20 11.17 -16.51
N ALA A 82 -13.30 11.39 -17.24
CA ALA A 82 -13.62 12.72 -17.78
C ALA A 82 -13.78 13.76 -16.66
N LYS A 83 -14.61 13.46 -15.65
CA LYS A 83 -14.82 14.35 -14.50
C LYS A 83 -13.55 14.52 -13.66
N ALA A 84 -12.78 13.46 -13.49
CA ALA A 84 -11.49 13.56 -12.80
C ALA A 84 -10.50 14.44 -13.58
N ALA A 85 -10.48 14.39 -14.91
CA ALA A 85 -9.65 15.26 -15.72
C ALA A 85 -10.09 16.72 -15.62
N GLU A 86 -11.40 17.00 -15.70
CA GLU A 86 -11.94 18.35 -15.50
C GLU A 86 -11.54 18.96 -14.15
N LYS A 87 -11.46 18.12 -13.10
CA LYS A 87 -11.07 18.52 -11.76
C LYS A 87 -9.56 18.67 -11.58
N PHE A 88 -8.81 17.60 -11.85
CA PHE A 88 -7.40 17.49 -11.50
C PHE A 88 -6.44 17.99 -12.58
N LEU A 89 -6.94 18.16 -13.81
CA LEU A 89 -6.17 18.63 -14.97
C LEU A 89 -6.77 19.92 -15.56
N ALA A 90 -7.59 20.65 -14.80
CA ALA A 90 -8.27 21.87 -15.24
C ALA A 90 -7.34 22.92 -15.87
N ARG A 91 -6.11 23.00 -15.37
CA ARG A 91 -5.06 23.94 -15.79
C ARG A 91 -3.82 23.23 -16.34
N TRP A 92 -3.95 21.95 -16.68
CA TRP A 92 -2.84 21.17 -17.18
C TRP A 92 -2.58 21.51 -18.65
N ASP A 93 -1.31 21.66 -19.00
CA ASP A 93 -0.85 21.84 -20.37
C ASP A 93 0.17 20.74 -20.70
N PRO A 94 -0.07 19.94 -21.77
CA PRO A 94 0.89 18.94 -22.23
C PRO A 94 2.30 19.49 -22.52
N ARG A 95 2.43 20.80 -22.76
CA ARG A 95 3.72 21.46 -23.01
C ARG A 95 4.53 21.66 -21.72
N ASP A 96 3.86 21.84 -20.59
CA ASP A 96 4.51 22.01 -19.29
C ASP A 96 4.88 20.66 -18.66
N PHE A 97 4.02 19.66 -18.85
CA PHE A 97 4.28 18.29 -18.44
C PHE A 97 3.57 17.33 -19.40
N ALA A 98 4.32 16.63 -20.24
CA ALA A 98 3.77 15.68 -21.19
C ALA A 98 3.11 14.49 -20.47
N GLU A 99 2.04 13.95 -21.07
CA GLU A 99 1.43 12.71 -20.58
C GLU A 99 2.47 11.58 -20.53
N PRO A 100 2.61 10.90 -19.39
CA PRO A 100 3.59 9.83 -19.27
C PRO A 100 3.10 8.58 -20.02
N ASP A 101 4.05 7.80 -20.51
CA ASP A 101 3.78 6.48 -21.08
C ASP A 101 3.88 5.40 -20.00
N SER A 102 3.10 4.33 -20.14
CA SER A 102 3.14 3.17 -19.24
C SER A 102 4.53 2.51 -19.09
N SER A 103 5.41 2.69 -20.08
CA SER A 103 6.79 2.21 -20.09
C SER A 103 7.75 2.98 -19.20
N ASP A 104 7.37 4.17 -18.72
CA ASP A 104 8.14 4.96 -17.75
C ASP A 104 7.37 5.11 -16.42
N PRO A 105 7.51 4.15 -15.50
CA PRO A 105 6.87 4.19 -14.19
C PRO A 105 7.29 5.40 -13.34
N ASN A 106 8.50 5.93 -13.53
CA ASN A 106 8.98 7.07 -12.74
C ASN A 106 8.24 8.34 -13.14
N ARG A 107 8.07 8.58 -14.45
CA ARG A 107 7.23 9.69 -14.93
C ARG A 107 5.76 9.51 -14.56
N CYS A 108 5.22 8.29 -14.63
CA CYS A 108 3.87 8.02 -14.15
C CYS A 108 3.71 8.37 -12.66
N ARG A 109 4.69 7.98 -11.82
CA ARG A 109 4.69 8.28 -10.38
C ARG A 109 4.69 9.78 -10.11
N GLU A 110 5.56 10.50 -10.81
CA GLU A 110 5.66 11.96 -10.69
C GLU A 110 4.34 12.64 -11.12
N PHE A 111 3.76 12.20 -12.24
CA PHE A 111 2.48 12.70 -12.71
C PHE A 111 1.35 12.47 -11.70
N ILE A 112 1.23 11.26 -11.15
CA ILE A 112 0.24 10.92 -10.11
C ILE A 112 0.41 11.83 -8.88
N ARG A 113 1.65 12.04 -8.42
CA ARG A 113 1.95 12.94 -7.30
C ARG A 113 1.49 14.36 -7.60
N MET A 114 1.92 14.94 -8.73
CA MET A 114 1.59 16.32 -9.09
C MET A 114 0.09 16.52 -9.28
N LYS A 115 -0.59 15.53 -9.87
CA LYS A 115 -2.02 15.56 -10.17
C LYS A 115 -2.89 15.49 -8.91
N TYR A 116 -2.61 14.52 -8.04
CA TYR A 116 -3.52 14.16 -6.96
C TYR A 116 -3.08 14.64 -5.57
N ILE A 117 -1.77 14.71 -5.32
CA ILE A 117 -1.19 15.11 -4.02
C ILE A 117 -0.90 16.61 -4.02
N ASP A 118 -0.04 17.05 -4.95
CA ASP A 118 0.33 18.47 -5.03
C ASP A 118 -0.78 19.33 -5.65
N ARG A 119 -1.78 18.67 -6.29
CA ARG A 119 -2.96 19.30 -6.93
C ARG A 119 -2.59 20.45 -7.87
N ARG A 120 -1.46 20.31 -8.55
CA ARG A 120 -0.77 21.35 -9.30
C ARG A 120 -1.65 22.02 -10.36
N TRP A 121 -2.56 21.25 -10.96
CA TRP A 121 -3.38 21.68 -12.09
C TRP A 121 -4.87 21.84 -11.75
N THR A 122 -5.24 21.82 -10.47
CA THR A 122 -6.62 22.09 -10.05
C THR A 122 -6.96 23.58 -10.13
N ASN A 123 -8.26 23.91 -10.20
CA ASN A 123 -8.71 25.29 -10.07
C ASN A 123 -8.58 25.78 -8.63
N ARG A 124 -8.21 27.06 -8.45
CA ARG A 124 -8.15 27.70 -7.13
C ARG A 124 -9.57 27.71 -6.54
N GLY A 125 -9.79 26.91 -5.50
CA GLY A 125 -11.08 26.77 -4.83
C GLY A 125 -11.60 25.33 -4.74
N ASP A 126 -11.04 24.38 -5.50
CA ASP A 126 -11.45 22.97 -5.44
C ASP A 126 -10.65 22.16 -4.38
N ASP A 127 -9.74 22.83 -3.68
CA ASP A 127 -8.93 22.27 -2.59
C ASP A 127 -9.69 22.22 -1.25
N SER A 128 -10.80 22.98 -1.14
CA SER A 128 -11.63 22.98 0.06
C SER A 128 -12.55 21.76 0.14
N GLY A 129 -12.01 20.65 0.62
CA GLY A 129 -12.76 19.77 1.51
C GLY A 129 -13.30 18.46 0.95
N ARG A 130 -12.42 17.51 0.62
CA ARG A 130 -12.72 16.06 0.72
C ARG A 130 -11.58 15.23 1.32
N ASP A 131 -10.81 15.79 2.24
CA ASP A 131 -9.97 15.01 3.17
C ASP A 131 -10.80 14.54 4.39
N ARG A 132 -12.06 14.12 4.16
CA ARG A 132 -12.98 13.66 5.22
C ARG A 132 -12.97 12.14 5.42
N ASP A 133 -12.15 11.40 4.68
CA ASP A 133 -12.02 9.95 4.82
C ASP A 133 -10.83 9.50 5.69
N ALA A 134 -10.03 10.42 6.21
CA ALA A 134 -9.17 10.16 7.36
C ALA A 134 -9.93 10.44 8.66
N LYS A 135 -10.87 9.55 9.05
CA LYS A 135 -11.36 9.58 10.44
C LYS A 135 -10.28 9.00 11.35
N PRO A 136 -9.71 9.76 12.31
CA PRO A 136 -9.16 9.14 13.49
C PRO A 136 -10.33 8.57 14.29
N ARG A 137 -10.32 7.27 14.56
CA ARG A 137 -11.25 6.67 15.53
C ARG A 137 -10.92 7.26 16.90
N ARG A 138 -11.70 8.24 17.35
CA ARG A 138 -11.77 8.62 18.77
C ARG A 138 -12.59 7.57 19.50
N ASP A 139 -11.97 6.95 20.49
CA ASP A 139 -12.63 6.06 21.43
C ASP A 139 -13.78 6.79 22.13
N ARG A 140 -14.96 6.15 22.12
CA ARG A 140 -16.17 6.61 22.78
C ARG A 140 -16.22 5.93 24.14
N GLU A 141 -15.65 6.55 25.17
CA GLU A 141 -15.99 6.25 26.55
C GLU A 141 -17.42 6.75 26.81
N GLN A 142 -18.34 5.82 27.04
CA GLN A 142 -19.66 6.12 27.58
C GLN A 142 -19.72 5.65 29.03
N ALA A 143 -19.95 6.64 29.89
CA ALA A 143 -20.18 6.52 31.31
C ALA A 143 -21.34 5.57 31.63
N PHE A 144 -21.16 4.75 32.68
CA PHE A 144 -22.22 4.06 33.39
C PHE A 144 -22.09 4.43 34.87
N ASP A 145 -23.19 4.93 35.46
CA ASP A 145 -23.29 5.44 36.84
C ASP A 145 -23.01 4.35 37.91
N PRO A 146 -22.47 4.71 39.10
CA PRO A 146 -22.09 3.77 40.17
C PRO A 146 -23.10 3.73 41.33
N GLU A 147 -23.22 2.59 42.02
CA GLU A 147 -23.78 2.45 43.39
C GLU A 147 -23.25 1.12 44.01
N PRO A 148 -23.22 0.94 45.34
CA PRO A 148 -21.97 0.85 46.07
C PRO A 148 -21.81 -0.50 46.79
N ARG A 149 -20.58 -0.95 47.00
CA ARG A 149 -20.30 -2.01 47.97
C ARG A 149 -19.24 -1.61 48.98
N ASP A 150 -19.74 -1.57 50.21
CA ASP A 150 -19.07 -1.52 51.48
C ASP A 150 -17.91 -2.53 51.63
N ARG A 151 -16.83 -1.98 52.21
CA ARG A 151 -16.04 -2.49 53.34
C ARG A 151 -15.37 -3.86 53.20
N ARG A 152 -14.04 -3.80 53.02
CA ARG A 152 -12.97 -4.24 53.95
C ARG A 152 -11.66 -4.15 53.16
N ARG A 153 -10.91 -3.06 53.28
CA ARG A 153 -9.92 -2.73 54.31
C ARG A 153 -8.69 -3.66 54.29
N ASP A 154 -7.58 -3.01 53.97
CA ASP A 154 -6.17 -3.23 54.34
C ASP A 154 -5.25 -4.07 53.45
N GLN A 155 -4.10 -3.44 53.19
CA GLN A 155 -2.77 -3.98 52.84
C GLN A 155 -2.56 -4.30 51.35
N ASP A 156 -1.83 -3.45 50.63
CA ASP A 156 -0.37 -3.55 50.57
C ASP A 156 0.19 -2.55 49.53
N ALA A 157 1.28 -1.89 49.89
CA ALA A 157 1.96 -0.90 49.06
C ALA A 157 2.86 -1.60 48.03
N GLY A 158 2.86 -1.09 46.79
CA GLY A 158 4.00 -1.22 45.87
C GLY A 158 4.03 -2.43 44.92
N GLN A 159 3.34 -2.33 43.78
CA GLN A 159 3.57 -3.23 42.62
C GLN A 159 3.46 -2.46 41.29
N GLY A 160 4.43 -1.56 41.04
CA GLY A 160 4.56 -0.85 39.76
C GLY A 160 5.69 -1.33 38.85
N ASP A 161 6.64 -2.12 39.36
CA ASP A 161 7.96 -2.26 38.69
C ASP A 161 8.26 -3.63 38.07
N ARG A 162 7.47 -4.68 38.33
CA ARG A 162 7.88 -6.05 37.94
C ARG A 162 7.54 -6.48 36.51
N ARG A 163 6.78 -5.69 35.74
CA ARG A 163 6.40 -6.07 34.37
C ARG A 163 7.41 -5.66 33.30
N ARG A 164 8.30 -4.69 33.59
CA ARG A 164 9.29 -4.21 32.62
C ARG A 164 10.56 -5.07 32.55
N ASP A 165 10.88 -5.80 33.61
CA ASP A 165 12.08 -6.64 33.67
C ASP A 165 11.89 -8.03 33.04
N ASP A 166 10.65 -8.54 32.95
CA ASP A 166 10.37 -9.87 32.38
C ASP A 166 10.47 -9.86 30.84
N ASP A 167 9.99 -8.80 30.19
CA ASP A 167 10.08 -8.64 28.73
C ASP A 167 11.53 -8.49 28.24
N ARG A 168 12.39 -7.83 29.02
CA ARG A 168 13.83 -7.65 28.67
C ARG A 168 14.61 -8.95 28.68
N ARG A 169 14.28 -9.90 29.56
CA ARG A 169 14.96 -11.22 29.62
C ARG A 169 14.61 -12.09 28.42
N ARG A 170 13.37 -11.99 27.94
CA ARG A 170 12.89 -12.78 26.79
C ARG A 170 13.54 -12.39 25.45
N ASP A 171 13.92 -11.12 25.28
CA ASP A 171 14.61 -10.67 24.07
C ASP A 171 16.12 -11.00 24.07
N ASP A 172 16.75 -11.11 25.25
CA ASP A 172 18.17 -11.49 25.36
C ASP A 172 18.40 -12.99 25.07
N ASP A 173 17.51 -13.86 25.56
CA ASP A 173 17.57 -15.30 25.29
C ASP A 173 17.40 -15.61 23.79
N ARG A 174 16.53 -14.88 23.07
CA ARG A 174 16.34 -15.04 21.62
C ARG A 174 17.57 -14.68 20.81
N ARG A 175 18.29 -13.62 21.19
CA ARG A 175 19.54 -13.22 20.49
C ARG A 175 20.65 -14.26 20.67
N ARG A 176 20.67 -14.94 21.82
CA ARG A 176 21.67 -15.98 22.12
C ARG A 176 21.50 -17.25 21.28
N ASP A 177 20.26 -17.61 20.94
CA ASP A 177 19.97 -18.76 20.07
C ASP A 177 20.30 -18.48 18.59
N ASP A 178 20.02 -17.27 18.08
CA ASP A 178 20.38 -16.86 16.71
C ASP A 178 21.90 -16.81 16.48
N ASP A 179 22.69 -16.36 17.47
CA ASP A 179 24.15 -16.39 17.42
C ASP A 179 24.72 -17.82 17.42
N ARG A 180 24.01 -18.76 18.06
CA ARG A 180 24.42 -20.17 18.14
C ARG A 180 24.15 -20.89 16.82
N ASP A 181 23.07 -20.56 16.13
CA ASP A 181 22.73 -21.14 14.83
C ASP A 181 23.58 -20.55 13.70
N SER A 182 23.89 -19.25 13.77
CA SER A 182 24.81 -18.58 12.84
C SER A 182 26.22 -19.17 12.89
N LYS A 183 26.72 -19.53 14.08
CA LYS A 183 28.01 -20.22 14.25
C LYS A 183 27.98 -21.69 13.79
N ARG A 184 26.80 -22.32 13.77
CA ARG A 184 26.62 -23.72 13.37
C ARG A 184 26.57 -23.90 11.85
N TYR A 185 26.06 -22.91 11.12
CA TYR A 185 25.96 -22.94 9.66
C TYR A 185 27.01 -22.10 8.92
N GLY A 186 27.62 -21.10 9.56
CA GLY A 186 28.67 -20.26 8.94
C GLY A 186 30.09 -20.86 8.90
N GLY A 187 30.35 -21.94 9.65
CA GLY A 187 31.69 -22.56 9.72
C GLY A 187 32.02 -23.51 8.57
N ARG A 188 31.10 -23.78 7.63
CA ARG A 188 31.30 -24.81 6.59
C ARG A 188 31.90 -24.29 5.28
N ASP A 189 31.92 -22.97 5.09
CA ASP A 189 32.42 -22.33 3.86
C ASP A 189 33.88 -21.87 3.97
N GLU A 190 34.37 -21.49 5.16
CA GLU A 190 35.79 -21.10 5.35
C GLU A 190 36.77 -22.29 5.31
N ASP A 191 36.37 -23.46 5.81
CA ASP A 191 37.25 -24.64 5.78
C ASP A 191 37.43 -25.22 4.38
N ARG A 192 36.42 -25.11 3.50
CA ARG A 192 36.53 -25.57 2.10
C ARG A 192 37.48 -24.70 1.28
N HIS A 193 37.46 -23.39 1.49
CA HIS A 193 38.38 -22.49 0.79
C HIS A 193 39.85 -22.70 1.20
N ARG A 194 40.11 -23.00 2.48
CA ARG A 194 41.48 -23.28 2.97
C ARG A 194 42.05 -24.61 2.49
N GLU A 195 41.21 -25.63 2.24
CA GLU A 195 41.69 -26.90 1.68
C GLU A 195 42.00 -26.80 0.18
N ASP A 196 41.24 -26.02 -0.59
CA ASP A 196 41.47 -25.81 -2.03
C ASP A 196 42.73 -24.99 -2.31
N ASP A 197 43.04 -23.97 -1.50
CA ASP A 197 44.27 -23.19 -1.65
C ASP A 197 45.53 -24.01 -1.33
N ARG A 198 45.48 -24.89 -0.31
CA ARG A 198 46.60 -25.79 0.02
C ARG A 198 46.88 -26.81 -1.09
N ARG A 199 45.83 -27.34 -1.73
CA ARG A 199 45.98 -28.27 -2.86
C ARG A 199 46.62 -27.59 -4.06
N ARG A 200 46.24 -26.33 -4.36
CA ARG A 200 46.86 -25.55 -5.45
C ARG A 200 48.33 -25.24 -5.21
N ASP A 201 48.73 -24.98 -3.98
CA ASP A 201 50.14 -24.73 -3.65
C ASP A 201 51.01 -26.00 -3.68
N ASP A 202 50.46 -27.16 -3.31
CA ASP A 202 51.16 -28.45 -3.44
C ASP A 202 51.32 -28.87 -4.92
N ASP A 203 50.30 -28.69 -5.75
CA ASP A 203 50.39 -28.96 -7.20
C ASP A 203 51.44 -28.06 -7.87
N ARG A 204 51.50 -26.77 -7.51
CA ARG A 204 52.51 -25.82 -8.02
C ARG A 204 53.94 -26.15 -7.60
N ARG A 205 54.15 -26.88 -6.49
CA ARG A 205 55.47 -27.32 -6.04
C ARG A 205 55.95 -28.55 -6.78
N ARG A 206 55.05 -29.46 -7.17
CA ARG A 206 55.38 -30.65 -7.96
C ARG A 206 55.80 -30.34 -9.40
N ASP A 207 55.28 -29.26 -9.99
CA ASP A 207 55.63 -28.87 -11.37
C ASP A 207 56.98 -28.11 -11.49
N ARG A 208 57.74 -27.97 -10.39
CA ARG A 208 59.05 -27.26 -10.35
C ARG A 208 60.25 -28.17 -10.07
N GLU A 209 60.06 -29.48 -9.98
CA GLU A 209 61.13 -30.51 -10.02
C GLU A 209 61.12 -31.24 -11.37
#